data_AF-A0A660N8G7-F1
#
_entry.id   AF-A0A660N8G7-F1
#
_cell.length_a   1.000
_cell.length_b   1.000
_cell.length_c   1.000
_cell.angle_alpha   90.00
_cell.angle_beta   90.00
_cell.angle_gamma   90.00
#
_symmetry.space_group_name_H-M   'P 1'
#
loop_
_entity.id
_entity.type
_entity.pdbx_description
1 polymer ?
#
loop_
_entity_poly.entity_id
_entity_poly.type
_entity_poly.pdbx_seq_one_letter_code
_entity_poly.pdbx_strand_id
1 'polypeptide(L)'
;MQITRLKPANIEAIIEHLIFRIRASNRAHNAACSFGWLFVHGFEEGASFEFGAGAAVSDPQLLLEYETGGEIWDYADAYENEDDDEVPGERELEGVYEWSEADWRLAAGEESGQIALQFGDWQIVSDGKEWQTIGFTAENEEDNVFSQHVYRHILAEAAHRYPSEIQGFVLEMHDSALPREWVDAQTQAA
;
A
#
# COMPACT_ATOMS: atom_id res chain seq x y z
N MET A 1 -14.76 -10.82 -20.55
CA MET A 1 -13.92 -10.43 -19.40
C MET A 1 -13.30 -9.07 -19.69
N GLN A 2 -13.67 -8.06 -18.91
CA GLN A 2 -13.04 -6.74 -18.91
C GLN A 2 -11.85 -6.75 -17.95
N ILE A 3 -10.75 -6.09 -18.30
CA ILE A 3 -9.53 -6.08 -17.47
C ILE A 3 -9.12 -4.64 -17.20
N THR A 4 -9.12 -4.25 -15.92
CA THR A 4 -8.50 -3.05 -15.39
C THR A 4 -7.05 -3.38 -15.03
N ARG A 5 -6.09 -2.63 -15.58
CA ARG A 5 -4.66 -2.84 -15.30
C ARG A 5 -4.12 -1.68 -14.50
N LEU A 6 -3.53 -1.98 -13.35
CA LEU A 6 -2.80 -0.98 -12.57
C LEU A 6 -1.63 -0.45 -13.41
N LYS A 7 -1.58 0.87 -13.56
CA LYS A 7 -0.65 1.53 -14.48
C LYS A 7 0.70 1.73 -13.78
N PRO A 8 1.84 1.44 -14.44
CA PRO A 8 3.16 1.71 -13.87
C PRO A 8 3.36 3.17 -13.42
N ALA A 9 2.74 4.12 -14.11
CA ALA A 9 2.81 5.54 -13.72
C ALA A 9 2.14 5.83 -12.37
N ASN A 10 1.06 5.13 -12.03
CA ASN A 10 0.41 5.28 -10.73
C ASN A 10 1.23 4.62 -9.61
N ILE A 11 1.87 3.47 -9.89
CA ILE A 11 2.85 2.85 -8.97
C ILE A 11 4.01 3.82 -8.69
N GLU A 12 4.57 4.45 -9.73
CA GLU A 12 5.64 5.44 -9.59
C GLU A 12 5.19 6.65 -8.76
N ALA A 13 3.98 7.16 -9.01
CA ALA A 13 3.41 8.27 -8.26
C ALA A 13 3.26 7.92 -6.77
N ILE A 14 2.84 6.71 -6.42
CA ILE A 14 2.78 6.26 -5.03
C ILE A 14 4.18 6.19 -4.42
N ILE A 15 5.19 5.68 -5.14
CA ILE A 15 6.57 5.68 -4.66
C ILE A 15 7.04 7.11 -4.37
N GLU A 16 6.83 8.05 -5.30
CA GLU A 16 7.17 9.46 -5.12
C GLU A 16 6.51 10.05 -3.86
N HIS A 17 5.22 9.71 -3.65
CA HIS A 17 4.46 10.11 -2.47
C HIS A 17 5.11 9.61 -1.16
N LEU A 18 5.42 8.32 -1.09
CA LEU A 18 6.01 7.70 0.10
C LEU A 18 7.38 8.31 0.43
N ILE A 19 8.23 8.52 -0.59
CA ILE A 19 9.57 9.07 -0.42
C ILE A 19 9.52 10.55 -0.02
N PHE A 20 8.58 11.31 -0.57
CA PHE A 20 8.34 12.68 -0.14
C PHE A 20 8.06 12.74 1.36
N ARG A 21 7.18 11.86 1.86
CA ARG A 21 6.80 11.81 3.27
C ARG A 21 7.93 11.33 4.19
N ILE A 22 8.71 10.34 3.78
CA ILE A 22 9.94 9.94 4.50
C ILE A 22 10.89 11.13 4.61
N ARG A 23 11.14 11.84 3.51
CA ARG A 23 12.09 12.96 3.50
C ARG A 23 11.62 14.11 4.37
N ALA A 24 10.31 14.36 4.40
CA ALA A 24 9.72 15.34 5.31
C ALA A 24 9.98 14.97 6.78
N SER A 25 9.70 13.72 7.16
CA SER A 25 9.99 13.20 8.51
C SER A 25 11.50 13.29 8.85
N ASN A 26 12.37 12.82 7.96
CA ASN A 26 13.82 12.92 8.13
C ASN A 26 14.29 14.37 8.38
N ARG A 27 13.74 15.36 7.65
CA ARG A 27 14.03 16.78 7.89
C ARG A 27 13.51 17.26 9.24
N ALA A 28 12.25 16.94 9.58
CA ALA A 28 11.61 17.38 10.82
C ALA A 28 12.35 16.89 12.06
N HIS A 29 12.89 15.66 12.02
CA HIS A 29 13.59 15.06 13.15
C HIS A 29 15.11 15.11 13.05
N ASN A 30 15.67 15.77 12.02
CA ASN A 30 17.12 15.77 11.73
C ASN A 30 17.70 14.34 11.71
N ALA A 31 16.96 13.41 11.10
CA ALA A 31 17.32 12.01 10.94
C ALA A 31 17.86 11.77 9.53
N ALA A 32 18.89 10.92 9.42
CA ALA A 32 19.43 10.50 8.13
C ALA A 32 18.59 9.38 7.49
N CYS A 33 17.93 8.57 8.31
CA CYS A 33 17.20 7.38 7.92
C CYS A 33 16.00 7.16 8.85
N SER A 34 14.88 6.73 8.27
CA SER A 34 13.62 6.46 8.98
C SER A 34 12.99 5.16 8.48
N PHE A 35 12.01 4.62 9.20
CA PHE A 35 11.09 3.63 8.66
C PHE A 35 9.75 4.29 8.34
N GLY A 36 8.98 3.69 7.42
CA GLY A 36 7.60 4.07 7.16
C GLY A 36 6.61 3.03 7.69
N TRP A 37 5.40 3.45 8.05
CA TRP A 37 4.28 2.57 8.38
C TRP A 37 3.15 2.85 7.40
N LEU A 38 2.80 1.88 6.58
CA LEU A 38 1.74 1.97 5.59
C LEU A 38 0.52 1.19 6.08
N PHE A 39 -0.59 1.88 6.23
CA PHE A 39 -1.87 1.31 6.60
C PHE A 39 -2.83 1.41 5.42
N VAL A 40 -3.16 0.27 4.80
CA VAL A 40 -3.88 0.21 3.51
C VAL A 40 -5.33 -0.19 3.73
N HIS A 41 -6.25 0.56 3.14
CA HIS A 41 -7.70 0.34 3.21
C HIS A 41 -8.21 -0.73 2.23
N GLY A 42 -9.50 -1.07 2.36
CA GLY A 42 -10.18 -2.01 1.47
C GLY A 42 -10.40 -1.47 0.05
N PHE A 43 -10.85 -2.32 -0.86
CA PHE A 43 -11.10 -1.98 -2.26
C PHE A 43 -12.19 -0.90 -2.44
N GLU A 44 -13.19 -0.88 -1.55
CA GLU A 44 -14.25 0.14 -1.48
C GLU A 44 -13.73 1.54 -1.14
N GLU A 45 -12.51 1.64 -0.60
CA GLU A 45 -11.78 2.88 -0.36
C GLU A 45 -10.62 3.04 -1.36
N GLY A 46 -10.67 2.34 -2.49
CA GLY A 46 -9.68 2.40 -3.56
C GLY A 46 -8.34 1.76 -3.21
N ALA A 47 -8.29 0.94 -2.16
CA ALA A 47 -7.05 0.51 -1.52
C ALA A 47 -6.13 1.71 -1.22
N SER A 48 -6.70 2.85 -0.87
CA SER A 48 -5.94 4.02 -0.41
C SER A 48 -5.19 3.71 0.88
N PHE A 49 -4.28 4.59 1.29
CA PHE A 49 -3.51 4.37 2.51
C PHE A 49 -3.33 5.60 3.38
N GLU A 50 -3.18 5.32 4.67
CA GLU A 50 -2.55 6.22 5.62
C GLU A 50 -1.07 5.87 5.75
N PHE A 51 -0.25 6.88 6.05
CA PHE A 51 1.19 6.70 6.18
C PHE A 51 1.73 7.45 7.40
N GLY A 52 2.55 6.76 8.19
CA GLY A 52 3.35 7.33 9.27
C GLY A 52 4.83 7.11 9.01
N ALA A 53 5.70 7.92 9.60
CA ALA A 53 7.14 7.71 9.54
C ALA A 53 7.77 7.89 10.92
N GLY A 54 8.72 7.02 11.26
CA GLY A 54 9.42 7.04 12.53
C GLY A 54 10.93 6.88 12.36
N ALA A 55 11.68 7.28 13.38
CA ALA A 55 13.13 7.12 13.38
C ALA A 55 13.53 5.64 13.22
N ALA A 56 14.60 5.38 12.46
CA ALA A 56 15.11 4.03 12.27
C ALA A 56 15.36 3.31 13.61
N VAL A 57 15.00 2.03 13.68
CA VAL A 57 15.03 1.21 14.90
C VAL A 57 16.15 0.17 14.87
N SER A 58 16.62 -0.28 16.03
CA SER A 58 17.66 -1.32 16.09
C SER A 58 17.15 -2.71 15.73
N ASP A 59 15.86 -2.98 15.98
CA ASP A 59 15.21 -4.25 15.70
C ASP A 59 13.81 -4.00 15.11
N PRO A 60 13.66 -4.06 13.78
CA PRO A 60 12.37 -3.83 13.11
C PRO A 60 11.30 -4.86 13.44
N GLN A 61 11.66 -6.06 13.90
CA GLN A 61 10.65 -7.09 14.23
C GLN A 61 9.79 -6.69 15.42
N LEU A 62 10.31 -5.87 16.33
CA LEU A 62 9.56 -5.33 17.46
C LEU A 62 8.40 -4.41 17.03
N LEU A 63 8.44 -3.87 15.80
CA LEU A 63 7.33 -3.09 15.24
C LEU A 63 6.11 -3.97 14.92
N LEU A 64 6.34 -5.26 14.62
CA LEU A 64 5.27 -6.21 14.28
C LEU A 64 4.58 -6.78 15.52
N GLU A 65 5.31 -6.88 16.64
CA GLU A 65 4.83 -7.40 17.93
C GLU A 65 3.95 -6.42 18.72
N TYR A 66 3.80 -5.18 18.24
CA TYR A 66 3.12 -4.11 18.95
C TYR A 66 1.59 -4.33 18.98
N GLU A 67 1.07 -5.00 20.02
CA GLU A 67 -0.34 -5.45 20.12
C GLU A 67 -1.37 -4.31 20.29
N THR A 68 -1.03 -3.18 20.92
CA THR A 68 -1.97 -2.06 21.14
C THR A 68 -1.26 -0.71 21.39
N GLY A 69 -1.58 0.32 20.58
CA GLY A 69 -1.74 1.69 21.11
C GLY A 69 -0.50 2.50 21.47
N GLY A 70 0.61 2.37 20.75
CA GLY A 70 1.63 3.40 20.70
C GLY A 70 1.59 4.01 19.32
N GLU A 71 0.75 5.02 19.13
CA GLU A 71 0.82 5.92 17.99
C GLU A 71 2.30 6.33 17.77
N ILE A 72 3.03 5.64 16.89
CA ILE A 72 4.19 6.24 16.22
C ILE A 72 3.63 7.04 15.04
N TRP A 73 2.51 7.72 15.26
CA TRP A 73 1.99 8.73 14.36
C TRP A 73 2.69 10.02 14.74
N ASP A 74 3.91 10.16 14.24
CA ASP A 74 4.14 11.40 13.53
C ASP A 74 3.63 11.10 12.12
N TYR A 75 2.31 11.32 11.89
CA TYR A 75 2.00 11.98 10.62
C TYR A 75 2.78 13.26 10.80
N ALA A 76 4.04 13.29 10.35
CA ALA A 76 4.77 14.52 10.29
C ALA A 76 3.93 15.35 9.33
N ASP A 77 2.98 16.06 9.91
CA ASP A 77 2.09 17.01 9.30
C ASP A 77 2.99 18.20 9.05
N ALA A 78 3.94 17.99 8.13
CA ALA A 78 4.39 19.04 7.27
C ALA A 78 3.18 19.78 6.64
N TYR A 79 2.01 19.13 6.61
CA TYR A 79 0.71 19.66 6.18
C TYR A 79 -0.05 20.51 7.21
N GLU A 80 0.26 20.49 8.51
CA GLU A 80 -0.38 21.44 9.45
C GLU A 80 0.18 22.87 9.28
N ASN A 81 1.29 23.02 8.55
CA ASN A 81 1.75 24.32 8.07
C ASN A 81 1.34 24.46 6.60
N GLU A 82 0.40 25.36 6.33
CA GLU A 82 -0.28 25.64 5.05
C GLU A 82 0.63 26.03 3.85
N ASP A 83 1.95 25.80 3.92
CA ASP A 83 2.95 26.33 2.99
C ASP A 83 3.61 25.26 2.07
N ASP A 84 3.42 23.96 2.31
CA ASP A 84 3.92 22.93 1.38
C ASP A 84 2.84 22.61 0.31
N ASP A 85 2.98 23.26 -0.84
CA ASP A 85 2.26 22.98 -2.08
C ASP A 85 2.18 21.47 -2.38
N GLU A 86 1.00 21.03 -2.85
CA GLU A 86 0.59 19.70 -3.37
C GLU A 86 1.64 18.56 -3.30
N VAL A 87 1.33 17.50 -2.56
CA VAL A 87 2.22 16.33 -2.46
C VAL A 87 2.49 15.77 -3.85
N PRO A 88 3.75 15.62 -4.26
CA PRO A 88 4.03 14.94 -5.51
C PRO A 88 3.62 13.47 -5.36
N GLY A 89 2.70 13.04 -6.22
CA GLY A 89 2.31 11.64 -6.34
C GLY A 89 1.00 11.25 -5.66
N GLU A 90 0.46 10.12 -6.11
CA GLU A 90 -0.85 9.60 -5.72
C GLU A 90 -0.82 8.87 -4.37
N ARG A 91 -1.97 8.87 -3.67
CA ARG A 91 -2.17 8.13 -2.41
C ARG A 91 -2.97 6.84 -2.58
N GLU A 92 -3.37 6.51 -3.80
CA GLU A 92 -4.26 5.39 -4.08
C GLU A 92 -3.91 4.70 -5.40
N LEU A 93 -4.35 3.45 -5.53
CA LEU A 93 -4.18 2.67 -6.74
C LEU A 93 -5.30 3.00 -7.74
N GLU A 94 -4.96 3.77 -8.79
CA GLU A 94 -5.90 4.17 -9.82
C GLU A 94 -6.58 2.93 -10.43
N GLY A 95 -7.92 2.90 -10.40
CA GLY A 95 -8.73 1.81 -10.95
C GLY A 95 -9.20 0.78 -9.94
N VAL A 96 -8.73 0.78 -8.69
CA VAL A 96 -9.21 -0.16 -7.65
C VAL A 96 -10.63 0.18 -7.23
N TYR A 97 -10.91 1.45 -6.92
CA TYR A 97 -12.25 1.89 -6.53
C TYR A 97 -13.27 1.62 -7.65
N GLU A 98 -12.92 1.97 -8.90
CA GLU A 98 -13.80 1.74 -10.05
C GLU A 98 -14.02 0.25 -10.32
N TRP A 99 -13.01 -0.59 -10.06
CA TRP A 99 -13.17 -2.03 -10.14
C TRP A 99 -14.11 -2.56 -9.05
N SER A 100 -13.98 -2.06 -7.82
CA SER A 100 -14.88 -2.39 -6.69
C SER A 100 -16.33 -2.00 -6.98
N GLU A 101 -16.57 -0.80 -7.53
CA GLU A 101 -17.91 -0.40 -7.97
C GLU A 101 -18.46 -1.30 -9.07
N ALA A 102 -17.63 -1.70 -10.03
CA ALA A 102 -18.05 -2.61 -11.10
C ALA A 102 -18.40 -4.00 -10.57
N ASP A 103 -17.65 -4.51 -9.58
CA ASP A 103 -17.97 -5.76 -8.89
C ASP A 103 -19.34 -5.68 -8.21
N TRP A 104 -19.60 -4.57 -7.51
CA TRP A 104 -20.87 -4.34 -6.84
C TRP A 104 -22.06 -4.33 -7.81
N ARG A 105 -21.90 -3.74 -9.00
CA ARG A 105 -22.91 -3.76 -10.06
C ARG A 105 -23.14 -5.15 -10.64
N LEU A 106 -22.11 -5.97 -10.77
CA LEU A 106 -22.25 -7.38 -11.17
C LEU A 106 -23.02 -8.17 -10.10
N ALA A 107 -22.69 -7.98 -8.82
CA ALA A 107 -23.37 -8.64 -7.71
C ALA A 107 -24.85 -8.24 -7.59
N ALA A 108 -25.17 -6.97 -7.86
CA ALA A 108 -26.54 -6.47 -7.93
C ALA A 108 -27.32 -6.94 -9.17
N GLY A 109 -26.64 -7.55 -10.15
CA GLY A 109 -27.22 -7.97 -11.43
C GLY A 109 -27.54 -6.81 -12.39
N GLU A 110 -26.96 -5.63 -12.14
CA GLU A 110 -27.06 -4.46 -13.03
C GLU A 110 -26.18 -4.63 -14.27
N GLU A 111 -25.07 -5.34 -14.12
CA GLU A 111 -24.16 -5.72 -15.19
C GLU A 111 -24.04 -7.25 -15.32
N SER A 112 -23.44 -7.71 -16.41
CA SER A 112 -23.20 -9.14 -16.64
C SER A 112 -21.83 -9.38 -17.26
N GLY A 113 -21.18 -10.48 -16.86
CA GLY A 113 -19.89 -10.87 -17.41
C GLY A 113 -18.88 -11.13 -16.30
N GLN A 114 -17.62 -10.84 -16.60
CA GLN A 114 -16.50 -10.97 -15.67
C GLN A 114 -15.61 -9.73 -15.80
N ILE A 115 -15.12 -9.25 -14.67
CA ILE A 115 -14.13 -8.17 -14.58
C ILE A 115 -12.87 -8.72 -13.90
N ALA A 116 -11.73 -8.12 -14.19
CA ALA A 116 -10.46 -8.46 -13.58
C ALA A 116 -9.66 -7.20 -13.27
N LEU A 117 -9.04 -7.17 -12.10
CA LEU A 117 -8.03 -6.19 -11.74
C LEU A 117 -6.67 -6.88 -11.81
N GLN A 118 -5.72 -6.27 -12.52
CA GLN A 118 -4.44 -6.89 -12.85
C GLN A 118 -3.26 -6.00 -12.44
N PHE A 119 -2.27 -6.61 -11.78
CA PHE A 119 -0.94 -6.06 -11.56
C PHE A 119 0.13 -7.10 -11.91
N GLY A 120 0.94 -6.83 -12.94
CA GLY A 120 1.91 -7.80 -13.44
C GLY A 120 1.25 -9.13 -13.82
N ASP A 121 1.72 -10.21 -13.21
CA ASP A 121 1.18 -11.56 -13.38
C ASP A 121 0.06 -11.93 -12.41
N TRP A 122 -0.28 -11.02 -11.48
CA TRP A 122 -1.35 -11.22 -10.49
C TRP A 122 -2.66 -10.62 -10.96
N GLN A 123 -3.76 -11.35 -10.74
CA GLN A 123 -5.11 -10.85 -11.02
C GLN A 123 -6.10 -11.31 -9.95
N ILE A 124 -7.02 -10.42 -9.60
CA ILE A 124 -8.28 -10.77 -8.95
C ILE A 124 -9.41 -10.62 -9.97
N VAL A 125 -10.21 -11.67 -10.12
CA VAL A 125 -11.28 -11.77 -11.12
C VAL A 125 -12.59 -11.96 -10.39
N SER A 126 -13.62 -11.23 -10.82
CA SER A 126 -14.98 -11.38 -10.29
C SER A 126 -16.01 -11.57 -11.39
N ASP A 127 -17.02 -12.39 -11.11
CA ASP A 127 -18.27 -12.50 -11.87
C ASP A 127 -19.49 -11.94 -11.12
N GLY A 128 -19.26 -11.24 -10.00
CA GLY A 128 -20.27 -10.70 -9.08
C GLY A 128 -20.79 -11.71 -8.05
N LYS A 129 -20.30 -12.95 -8.03
CA LYS A 129 -20.69 -13.97 -7.04
C LYS A 129 -19.51 -14.48 -6.25
N GLU A 130 -18.40 -14.72 -6.94
CA GLU A 130 -17.18 -15.24 -6.34
C GLU A 130 -15.98 -14.49 -6.89
N TRP A 131 -14.97 -14.34 -6.05
CA TRP A 131 -13.67 -13.82 -6.45
C TRP A 131 -12.71 -14.97 -6.71
N GLN A 132 -11.88 -14.82 -7.74
CA GLN A 132 -10.87 -15.80 -8.14
C GLN A 132 -9.52 -15.11 -8.25
N THR A 133 -8.48 -15.78 -7.76
CA THR A 133 -7.11 -15.27 -7.82
C THR A 133 -6.31 -15.99 -8.92
N ILE A 134 -5.49 -15.24 -9.65
CA ILE A 134 -4.56 -15.75 -10.66
C ILE A 134 -3.16 -15.26 -10.30
N GLY A 135 -2.18 -16.17 -10.28
CA GLY A 135 -0.79 -15.86 -9.97
C GLY A 135 -0.46 -15.76 -8.48
N PHE A 136 -1.45 -15.82 -7.60
CA PHE A 136 -1.29 -15.86 -6.13
C PHE A 136 -2.42 -16.70 -5.51
N THR A 137 -2.24 -17.06 -4.23
CA THR A 137 -3.21 -17.84 -3.45
C THR A 137 -3.71 -17.01 -2.28
N ALA A 138 -5.01 -16.98 -2.06
CA ALA A 138 -5.66 -16.42 -0.90
C ALA A 138 -6.66 -17.47 -0.37
N GLU A 139 -6.59 -17.79 0.92
CA GLU A 139 -7.56 -18.68 1.56
C GLU A 139 -8.85 -17.94 1.95
N ASN A 140 -8.74 -16.61 2.14
CA ASN A 140 -9.77 -15.63 2.42
C ASN A 140 -9.22 -14.22 2.09
N GLU A 141 -10.10 -13.21 2.06
CA GLU A 141 -9.73 -11.80 1.88
C GLU A 141 -8.91 -11.55 0.60
N GLU A 142 -9.41 -12.07 -0.55
CA GLU A 142 -8.69 -12.07 -1.82
C GLU A 142 -8.28 -10.65 -2.27
N ASP A 143 -9.09 -9.64 -1.95
CA ASP A 143 -8.81 -8.22 -2.16
C ASP A 143 -7.64 -7.73 -1.31
N ASN A 144 -7.65 -8.00 -0.01
CA ASN A 144 -6.58 -7.59 0.89
C ASN A 144 -5.28 -8.30 0.54
N VAL A 145 -5.32 -9.58 0.16
CA VAL A 145 -4.14 -10.31 -0.30
C VAL A 145 -3.61 -9.73 -1.62
N PHE A 146 -4.50 -9.36 -2.55
CA PHE A 146 -4.09 -8.68 -3.78
C PHE A 146 -3.43 -7.33 -3.49
N SER A 147 -4.07 -6.46 -2.70
CA SER A 147 -3.51 -5.17 -2.27
C SER A 147 -2.18 -5.35 -1.56
N GLN A 148 -2.06 -6.32 -0.64
CA GLN A 148 -0.82 -6.62 0.06
C GLN A 148 0.30 -6.98 -0.91
N HIS A 149 0.04 -7.78 -1.95
CA HIS A 149 1.02 -8.08 -2.99
C HIS A 149 1.49 -6.82 -3.75
N VAL A 150 0.54 -5.96 -4.17
CA VAL A 150 0.85 -4.72 -4.90
C VAL A 150 1.64 -3.77 -4.02
N TYR A 151 1.20 -3.51 -2.79
CA TYR A 151 1.87 -2.59 -1.87
C TYR A 151 3.21 -3.12 -1.39
N ARG A 152 3.35 -4.43 -1.13
CA ARG A 152 4.66 -5.03 -0.86
C ARG A 152 5.64 -4.77 -2.00
N HIS A 153 5.19 -4.88 -3.25
CA HIS A 153 6.02 -4.56 -4.42
C HIS A 153 6.43 -3.08 -4.43
N ILE A 154 5.47 -2.17 -4.28
CA ILE A 154 5.71 -0.71 -4.20
C ILE A 154 6.73 -0.38 -3.12
N LEU A 155 6.53 -0.90 -1.90
CA LEU A 155 7.37 -0.62 -0.74
C LEU A 155 8.78 -1.19 -0.92
N ALA A 156 8.89 -2.41 -1.44
CA ALA A 156 10.20 -3.01 -1.74
C ALA A 156 10.96 -2.21 -2.79
N GLU A 157 10.26 -1.73 -3.83
CA GLU A 157 10.85 -0.89 -4.86
C GLU A 157 11.29 0.48 -4.32
N ALA A 158 10.44 1.14 -3.52
CA ALA A 158 10.78 2.39 -2.85
C ALA A 158 12.01 2.21 -1.94
N ALA A 159 12.02 1.19 -1.09
CA ALA A 159 13.11 0.93 -0.15
C ALA A 159 14.43 0.61 -0.88
N HIS A 160 14.35 -0.14 -2.00
CA HIS A 160 15.49 -0.44 -2.85
C HIS A 160 16.10 0.81 -3.53
N ARG A 161 15.26 1.75 -3.96
CA ARG A 161 15.69 2.98 -4.65
C ARG A 161 16.32 4.00 -3.69
N TYR A 162 15.93 4.01 -2.41
CA TYR A 162 16.36 5.00 -1.42
C TYR A 162 16.91 4.39 -0.11
N PRO A 163 17.90 3.47 -0.19
CA PRO A 163 18.36 2.68 0.97
C PRO A 163 19.15 3.50 2.00
N SER A 164 19.62 4.70 1.66
CA SER A 164 20.25 5.60 2.61
C SER A 164 19.25 6.43 3.40
N GLU A 165 18.02 6.54 2.93
CA GLU A 165 16.97 7.39 3.50
C GLU A 165 15.92 6.59 4.27
N ILE A 166 15.77 5.30 3.93
CA ILE A 166 14.71 4.41 4.45
C ILE A 166 15.32 3.10 4.91
N GLN A 167 14.98 2.70 6.13
CA GLN A 167 15.35 1.40 6.70
C GLN A 167 14.45 0.29 6.15
N GLY A 168 13.16 0.58 6.01
CA GLY A 168 12.13 -0.32 5.51
C GLY A 168 10.74 0.21 5.86
N PHE A 169 9.74 -0.62 5.65
CA PHE A 169 8.35 -0.29 5.87
C PHE A 169 7.63 -1.37 6.69
N VAL A 170 6.71 -0.95 7.55
CA VAL A 170 5.64 -1.81 8.03
C VAL A 170 4.48 -1.70 7.04
N LEU A 171 3.95 -2.84 6.59
CA LEU A 171 2.73 -2.94 5.78
C LEU A 171 1.63 -3.57 6.63
N GLU A 172 0.51 -2.85 6.77
CA GLU A 172 -0.68 -3.25 7.50
C GLU A 172 -1.92 -3.06 6.62
N MET A 173 -2.87 -4.00 6.70
CA MET A 173 -4.13 -3.96 5.96
C MET A 173 -5.28 -3.68 6.95
N HIS A 174 -6.11 -2.67 6.67
CA HIS A 174 -7.27 -2.27 7.49
C HIS A 174 -8.32 -3.39 7.50
N ASP A 175 -8.96 -3.61 8.66
CA ASP A 175 -10.04 -4.59 8.87
C ASP A 175 -9.75 -6.01 8.34
N SER A 176 -8.47 -6.35 8.22
CA SER A 176 -7.98 -7.62 7.68
C SER A 176 -7.45 -8.53 8.79
N ALA A 177 -7.63 -9.84 8.63
CA ALA A 177 -6.97 -10.84 9.46
C ALA A 177 -5.49 -11.07 9.08
N LEU A 178 -4.99 -10.41 8.03
CA LEU A 178 -3.62 -10.57 7.56
C LEU A 178 -2.62 -9.99 8.59
N PRO A 179 -1.50 -10.69 8.84
CA PRO A 179 -0.48 -10.17 9.73
C PRO A 179 0.23 -8.97 9.12
N ARG A 180 0.70 -8.05 9.97
CA ARG A 180 1.62 -6.99 9.57
C ARG A 180 2.91 -7.58 9.00
N GLU A 181 3.45 -6.93 7.98
CA GLU A 181 4.69 -7.34 7.33
C GLU A 181 5.78 -6.27 7.47
N TRP A 182 7.02 -6.68 7.72
CA TRP A 182 8.20 -5.81 7.54
C TRP A 182 8.78 -5.99 6.13
N VAL A 183 8.83 -4.89 5.37
CA VAL A 183 9.43 -4.81 4.03
C VAL A 183 10.75 -4.07 4.12
N ASP A 184 11.85 -4.80 4.03
CA ASP A 184 13.20 -4.28 4.27
C ASP A 184 13.77 -3.51 3.06
N ALA A 185 14.55 -2.45 3.30
CA ALA A 185 15.32 -1.77 2.25
C ALA A 185 16.49 -2.60 1.70
N GLN A 186 16.96 -3.60 2.45
CA GLN A 186 18.15 -4.39 2.14
C GLN A 186 17.87 -5.78 1.58
N THR A 187 16.62 -6.22 1.40
CA THR A 187 16.40 -7.56 0.84
C THR A 187 16.34 -7.54 -0.68
N GLN A 188 17.51 -7.47 -1.30
CA GLN A 188 17.81 -8.46 -2.35
C GLN A 188 18.75 -9.49 -1.74
N ALA A 189 18.17 -10.61 -1.31
CA ALA A 189 18.94 -11.81 -1.09
C ALA A 189 18.45 -12.89 -2.07
N ALA A 190 19.29 -13.08 -3.10
CA ALA A 190 19.37 -14.14 -4.12
C ALA A 190 18.46 -14.06 -5.35
#